data_AF-A0A0R1JAQ1-F1
#
_entry.id   AF-A0A0R1JAQ1-F1
#
_cell.length_a   1.000
_cell.length_b   1.000
_cell.length_c   1.000
_cell.angle_alpha   90.00
_cell.angle_beta   90.00
_cell.angle_gamma   90.00
#
_symmetry.space_group_name_H-M   'P 1'
#
loop_
_entity.id
_entity.type
_entity.pdbx_description
1 polymer ?
#
loop_
_entity_poly.entity_id
_entity_poly.type
_entity_poly.pdbx_seq_one_letter_code
_entity_poly.pdbx_strand_id
1 'polypeptide(L)'
;MLFLLGAFVVLLLIVAGSRGFSLLFGLSINLVSIVALLILIADGFNVLITTSIISLIILIVAIYMNVENAATANIAFKTSILIVVIILIITVPLEFWASAQGMGFEDQEELESFSLAAGVSFPQLAIAIIVVNSLGVISETSVAISSGLNEIILSKPTLTPKEVFSDGFSVGNKILSTQTNTLLFNFSIVLFNELFEL
;
A
#
# COMPACT_ATOMS: atom_id res chain seq x y z
N MET A 1 17.56 -10.54 16.11
CA MET A 1 16.89 -9.55 15.24
C MET A 1 17.75 -8.33 14.92
N LEU A 2 18.30 -7.62 15.90
CA LEU A 2 19.04 -6.36 15.65
C LEU A 2 20.24 -6.52 14.68
N PHE A 3 20.97 -7.63 14.77
CA PHE A 3 22.09 -7.94 13.86
C PHE A 3 21.63 -8.10 12.39
N LEU A 4 20.50 -8.77 12.16
CA LEU A 4 19.94 -8.95 10.82
C LEU A 4 19.48 -7.61 10.23
N LEU A 5 18.85 -6.75 11.05
CA LEU A 5 18.46 -5.41 10.62
C LEU A 5 19.67 -4.56 10.26
N GLY A 6 20.73 -4.60 11.07
CA GLY A 6 21.99 -3.93 10.76
C GLY A 6 22.61 -4.43 9.46
N ALA A 7 22.64 -5.75 9.25
CA ALA A 7 23.14 -6.35 8.01
C ALA A 7 22.31 -5.93 6.79
N PHE A 8 20.98 -5.91 6.90
CA PHE A 8 20.09 -5.45 5.84
C PHE A 8 20.37 -3.99 5.47
N VAL A 9 20.49 -3.09 6.45
CA VAL A 9 20.77 -1.68 6.20
C VAL A 9 22.12 -1.51 5.50
N VAL A 10 23.17 -2.19 5.97
CA VAL A 10 24.51 -2.12 5.34
C VAL A 10 24.46 -2.62 3.89
N LEU A 11 23.85 -3.78 3.65
CA LEU A 11 23.72 -4.34 2.30
C LEU A 11 22.92 -3.43 1.38
N LEU A 12 21.82 -2.85 1.87
CA LEU A 12 21.01 -1.91 1.12
C LEU A 12 21.82 -0.68 0.72
N LEU A 13 22.59 -0.09 1.63
CA LEU A 13 23.42 1.08 1.32
C LEU A 13 24.54 0.73 0.33
N ILE A 14 25.10 -0.47 0.39
CA ILE A 14 26.10 -0.94 -0.57
C ILE A 14 25.49 -1.12 -1.97
N VAL A 15 24.32 -1.77 -2.07
CA VAL A 15 23.70 -2.11 -3.36
C VAL A 15 22.98 -0.91 -3.99
N ALA A 16 22.22 -0.15 -3.20
CA ALA A 16 21.44 0.99 -3.68
C ALA A 16 22.22 2.31 -3.65
N GLY A 17 23.42 2.34 -3.05
CA GLY A 17 24.25 3.54 -2.97
C GLY A 17 23.53 4.70 -2.27
N SER A 18 23.62 5.90 -2.87
CA SER A 18 22.93 7.10 -2.35
C SER A 18 21.40 6.96 -2.33
N ARG A 19 20.81 6.14 -3.21
CA ARG A 19 19.37 5.86 -3.22
C ARG A 19 18.93 5.06 -1.99
N GLY A 20 19.82 4.24 -1.42
CA GLY A 20 19.56 3.49 -0.19
C GLY A 20 19.15 4.41 0.97
N PHE A 21 19.78 5.59 1.07
CA PHE A 21 19.40 6.59 2.07
C PHE A 21 18.01 7.17 1.83
N SER A 22 17.67 7.49 0.57
CA SER A 22 16.33 7.98 0.22
C SER A 22 15.25 6.96 0.56
N LEU A 23 15.50 5.67 0.26
CA LEU A 23 14.59 4.56 0.57
C LEU A 23 14.35 4.43 2.08
N LEU A 24 15.42 4.43 2.89
CA LEU A 24 15.30 4.33 4.35
C LEU A 24 14.62 5.56 4.95
N PHE A 25 14.91 6.75 4.43
CA PHE A 25 14.31 7.99 4.92
C PHE A 25 12.81 8.05 4.56
N GLY A 26 12.42 7.69 3.34
CA GLY A 26 11.02 7.59 2.93
C GLY A 26 10.25 6.55 3.73
N LEU A 27 10.85 5.37 3.97
CA LEU A 27 10.27 4.35 4.86
C LEU A 27 10.05 4.89 6.28
N SER A 28 11.02 5.62 6.81
CA SER A 28 10.93 6.22 8.15
C SER A 28 9.80 7.24 8.23
N ILE A 29 9.65 8.10 7.22
CA ILE A 29 8.53 9.07 7.17
C ILE A 29 7.19 8.36 7.08
N ASN A 30 7.07 7.31 6.27
CA ASN A 30 5.84 6.53 6.18
C ASN A 30 5.48 5.84 7.51
N LEU A 31 6.48 5.29 8.20
CA LEU A 31 6.29 4.68 9.52
C LEU A 31 5.82 5.73 10.55
N VAL A 32 6.46 6.90 10.58
CA VAL A 32 6.04 8.03 11.43
C VAL A 32 4.62 8.48 11.07
N SER A 33 4.26 8.49 9.79
CA SER A 33 2.92 8.88 9.32
C SER A 33 1.84 7.90 9.82
N ILE A 34 2.13 6.59 9.80
CA ILE A 34 1.22 5.56 10.36
C ILE A 34 1.08 5.74 11.87
N VAL A 35 2.18 5.97 12.60
CA VAL A 35 2.11 6.24 14.04
C VAL A 35 1.31 7.51 14.33
N ALA A 36 1.51 8.58 13.55
CA ALA A 36 0.74 9.82 13.66
C ALA A 36 -0.75 9.60 13.39
N LEU A 37 -1.12 8.76 12.41
CA LEU A 37 -2.52 8.39 12.16
C LEU A 37 -3.14 7.74 13.39
N LEU A 38 -2.46 6.77 14.01
CA LEU A 38 -2.97 6.09 15.19
C LEU A 38 -3.16 7.05 16.37
N ILE A 39 -2.19 7.95 16.61
CA ILE A 39 -2.29 8.97 17.67
C ILE A 39 -3.48 9.91 17.41
N LEU A 40 -3.63 10.41 16.18
CA LEU A 40 -4.73 11.31 15.84
C LEU A 40 -6.10 10.63 15.97
N ILE A 41 -6.22 9.36 15.59
CA ILE A 41 -7.45 8.58 15.80
C ILE A 41 -7.72 8.42 17.31
N ALA A 42 -6.69 8.12 18.11
CA ALA A 42 -6.81 7.99 19.56
C ALA A 42 -7.18 9.31 20.26
N ASP A 43 -6.76 10.44 19.72
CA ASP A 43 -7.14 11.79 20.19
C ASP A 43 -8.58 12.19 19.77
N GLY A 44 -9.32 11.29 19.11
CA GLY A 44 -10.73 11.48 18.76
C GLY A 44 -10.96 12.24 17.45
N PHE A 45 -9.94 12.41 16.61
CA PHE A 45 -10.14 12.98 15.27
C PHE A 45 -10.98 12.04 14.39
N ASN A 46 -11.71 12.62 13.43
CA ASN A 46 -12.51 11.83 12.50
C ASN A 46 -11.64 10.86 11.69
N VAL A 47 -11.93 9.56 11.78
CA VAL A 47 -11.13 8.49 11.19
C VAL A 47 -11.01 8.63 9.67
N LEU A 48 -12.13 8.89 8.98
CA LEU A 48 -12.16 8.98 7.52
C LEU A 48 -11.32 10.16 7.02
N ILE A 49 -11.48 11.34 7.64
CA ILE A 49 -10.74 12.55 7.26
C ILE A 49 -9.25 12.36 7.55
N THR A 50 -8.91 11.89 8.75
CA THR A 50 -7.52 11.72 9.18
C THR A 50 -6.80 10.68 8.32
N THR A 51 -7.44 9.54 8.05
CA THR A 51 -6.91 8.49 7.16
C THR A 51 -6.72 9.04 5.74
N SER A 52 -7.66 9.81 5.22
CA SER A 52 -7.55 10.41 3.87
C SER A 52 -6.34 11.35 3.76
N ILE A 53 -6.10 12.17 4.78
CA ILE A 53 -4.96 13.11 4.79
C ILE A 53 -3.64 12.35 4.93
N ILE A 54 -3.55 11.42 5.89
CA ILE A 54 -2.31 10.67 6.12
C ILE A 54 -1.99 9.74 4.94
N SER A 55 -2.99 9.08 4.36
CA SER A 55 -2.78 8.23 3.17
C SER A 55 -2.23 9.03 1.98
N LEU A 56 -2.67 10.28 1.81
CA LEU A 56 -2.10 11.17 0.80
C LEU A 56 -0.62 11.46 1.06
N ILE A 57 -0.23 11.74 2.31
CA ILE A 57 1.16 11.96 2.70
C ILE A 57 1.99 10.70 2.41
N ILE A 58 1.49 9.53 2.82
CA ILE A 58 2.16 8.25 2.58
C ILE A 58 2.38 8.01 1.08
N LEU A 59 1.37 8.28 0.24
CA LEU A 59 1.50 8.14 -1.22
C LEU A 59 2.51 9.12 -1.81
N ILE A 60 2.51 10.38 -1.37
CA ILE A 60 3.47 11.37 -1.84
C ILE A 60 4.89 10.89 -1.54
N VAL A 61 5.14 10.49 -0.30
CA VAL A 61 6.45 10.01 0.14
C VAL A 61 6.84 8.73 -0.59
N ALA A 62 5.95 7.74 -0.64
CA ALA A 62 6.20 6.45 -1.28
C ALA A 62 6.55 6.57 -2.77
N ILE A 63 5.96 7.54 -3.48
CA ILE A 63 6.17 7.69 -4.93
C ILE A 63 7.31 8.67 -5.21
N TYR A 64 7.24 9.91 -4.72
CA TYR A 64 8.18 10.96 -5.13
C TYR A 64 9.58 10.81 -4.54
N MET A 65 9.75 10.06 -3.44
CA MET A 65 11.09 9.76 -2.93
C MET A 65 11.79 8.60 -3.65
N ASN A 66 11.01 7.79 -4.37
CA ASN A 66 11.50 6.55 -4.98
C ASN A 66 11.55 6.59 -6.51
N VAL A 67 10.93 7.60 -7.14
CA VAL A 67 10.90 7.75 -8.60
C VAL A 67 11.65 9.02 -9.01
N GLU A 68 12.73 8.85 -9.76
CA GLU A 68 13.54 9.97 -10.24
C GLU A 68 12.86 10.77 -11.37
N ASN A 69 12.15 10.08 -12.26
CA ASN A 69 11.45 10.73 -13.34
C ASN A 69 10.15 11.37 -12.84
N ALA A 70 10.13 12.70 -12.74
CA ALA A 70 8.97 13.46 -12.25
C ALA A 70 7.70 13.23 -13.09
N ALA A 71 7.80 12.99 -14.40
CA ALA A 71 6.64 12.70 -15.24
C ALA A 71 6.06 11.32 -14.88
N THR A 72 6.91 10.31 -14.73
CA THR A 72 6.51 8.96 -14.28
C THR A 72 5.90 9.00 -12.88
N ALA A 73 6.52 9.74 -11.95
CA ALA A 73 6.02 9.91 -10.59
C ALA A 73 4.62 10.55 -10.57
N ASN A 74 4.41 11.61 -11.37
CA ASN A 74 3.11 12.27 -11.50
C ASN A 74 2.02 11.34 -12.04
N ILE A 75 2.34 10.52 -13.04
CA ILE A 75 1.39 9.54 -13.59
C ILE A 75 1.07 8.48 -12.53
N ALA A 76 2.08 7.90 -11.89
CA ALA A 76 1.91 6.91 -10.84
C ALA A 76 1.07 7.45 -9.67
N PHE A 77 1.30 8.70 -9.25
CA PHE A 77 0.55 9.35 -8.18
C PHE A 77 -0.93 9.57 -8.52
N LYS A 78 -1.22 10.08 -9.73
CA LYS A 78 -2.60 10.25 -10.20
C LYS A 78 -3.35 8.92 -10.29
N THR A 79 -2.69 7.89 -10.80
CA THR A 79 -3.21 6.52 -10.84
C THR A 79 -3.48 6.00 -9.43
N SER A 80 -2.55 6.19 -8.50
CA SER A 80 -2.69 5.74 -7.11
C SER A 80 -3.89 6.39 -6.41
N ILE A 81 -4.09 7.70 -6.58
CA ILE A 81 -5.27 8.41 -6.04
C ILE A 81 -6.55 7.82 -6.61
N LEU A 82 -6.61 7.59 -7.92
CA LEU A 82 -7.80 7.00 -8.55
C LEU A 82 -8.13 5.63 -7.96
N ILE A 83 -7.12 4.77 -7.76
CA ILE A 83 -7.30 3.45 -7.18
C ILE A 83 -7.73 3.52 -5.70
N VAL A 84 -7.16 4.43 -4.91
CA VAL A 84 -7.59 4.63 -3.50
C VAL A 84 -9.05 5.07 -3.44
N VAL A 85 -9.50 5.96 -4.32
CA VAL A 85 -10.91 6.36 -4.38
C VAL A 85 -11.80 5.17 -4.74
N ILE A 86 -11.40 4.34 -5.69
CA ILE A 86 -12.14 3.12 -6.06
C ILE A 86 -12.22 2.15 -4.87
N ILE A 87 -11.11 1.95 -4.16
CA ILE A 87 -11.08 1.11 -2.95
C ILE A 87 -12.03 1.67 -1.89
N LEU A 88 -12.03 2.98 -1.63
CA LEU A 88 -12.97 3.59 -0.68
C LEU A 88 -14.44 3.38 -1.09
N ILE A 89 -14.75 3.55 -2.38
CA ILE A 89 -16.11 3.33 -2.91
C ILE A 89 -16.56 1.88 -2.72
N ILE A 90 -15.63 0.92 -2.78
CA ILE A 90 -15.94 -0.51 -2.62
C ILE A 90 -15.98 -0.89 -1.12
N THR A 91 -14.97 -0.52 -0.35
CA THR A 91 -14.80 -0.95 1.05
C THR A 91 -15.85 -0.34 1.98
N VAL A 92 -16.17 0.95 1.86
CA VAL A 92 -17.15 1.61 2.75
C VAL A 92 -18.52 0.90 2.79
N PRO A 93 -19.18 0.62 1.66
CA PRO A 93 -20.47 -0.09 1.68
C PRO A 93 -20.33 -1.55 2.10
N LEU A 94 -19.22 -2.22 1.75
CA LEU A 94 -18.97 -3.61 2.16
C LEU A 94 -18.85 -3.73 3.67
N GLU A 95 -18.11 -2.83 4.32
CA GLU A 95 -17.95 -2.80 5.78
C GLU A 95 -19.28 -2.51 6.50
N PHE A 96 -20.08 -1.60 5.93
CA PHE A 96 -21.41 -1.34 6.45
C PHE A 96 -22.32 -2.58 6.36
N TRP A 97 -22.29 -3.32 5.24
CA TRP A 97 -23.04 -4.56 5.09
C TRP A 97 -22.52 -5.73 5.93
N ALA A 98 -21.21 -5.83 6.12
CA ALA A 98 -20.60 -6.87 6.95
C ALA A 98 -20.98 -6.67 8.42
N SER A 99 -20.84 -5.44 8.93
CA SER A 99 -21.24 -5.10 10.30
C SER A 99 -22.73 -5.32 10.56
N ALA A 100 -23.61 -5.02 9.58
CA ALA A 100 -25.04 -5.28 9.68
C ALA A 100 -25.41 -6.76 9.77
N GLN A 101 -24.57 -7.66 9.24
CA GLN A 101 -24.77 -9.12 9.30
C GLN A 101 -24.15 -9.76 10.54
N GLY A 102 -23.49 -8.97 11.41
CA GLY A 102 -22.74 -9.50 12.54
C GLY A 102 -21.52 -10.33 12.13
N MET A 103 -21.08 -10.24 10.87
CA MET A 103 -19.82 -10.84 10.43
C MET A 103 -18.68 -9.98 10.96
N GLY A 104 -17.99 -10.50 11.96
CA GLY A 104 -16.72 -9.96 12.42
C GLY A 104 -15.55 -10.51 11.62
N PHE A 105 -14.51 -9.69 11.45
CA PHE A 105 -13.20 -10.18 11.03
C PHE A 105 -12.69 -11.23 12.02
N GLU A 106 -11.83 -12.16 11.57
CA GLU A 106 -11.12 -13.08 12.48
C GLU A 106 -10.26 -12.30 13.50
N ASP A 107 -9.84 -11.07 13.17
CA ASP A 107 -9.12 -10.12 14.05
C ASP A 107 -10.06 -9.23 14.91
N GLN A 108 -11.35 -9.57 15.03
CA GLN A 108 -12.34 -8.72 15.69
C GLN A 108 -11.99 -8.41 17.15
N GLU A 109 -11.37 -9.34 17.89
CA GLU A 109 -11.09 -9.16 19.32
C GLU A 109 -10.02 -8.07 19.58
N GLU A 110 -8.94 -8.03 18.78
CA GLU A 110 -7.91 -6.97 18.90
C GLU A 110 -8.44 -5.60 18.47
N LEU A 111 -9.17 -5.57 17.36
CA LEU A 111 -9.74 -4.34 16.81
C LEU A 111 -10.88 -3.78 17.66
N GLU A 112 -11.67 -4.65 18.29
CA GLU A 112 -12.72 -4.26 19.24
C GLU A 112 -12.10 -3.68 20.52
N SER A 113 -11.03 -4.28 21.04
CA SER A 113 -10.27 -3.73 22.17
C SER A 113 -9.74 -2.32 21.87
N PHE A 114 -9.16 -2.11 20.68
CA PHE A 114 -8.71 -0.79 20.24
C PHE A 114 -9.86 0.19 20.01
N SER A 115 -10.97 -0.27 19.41
CA SER A 115 -12.18 0.51 19.18
C SER A 115 -12.78 1.03 20.49
N LEU A 116 -12.86 0.17 21.51
CA LEU A 116 -13.33 0.52 22.85
C LEU A 116 -12.38 1.47 23.56
N ALA A 117 -11.06 1.24 23.48
CA ALA A 117 -10.05 2.10 24.09
C ALA A 117 -9.98 3.50 23.46
N ALA A 118 -10.12 3.60 22.13
CA ALA A 118 -10.08 4.86 21.40
C ALA A 118 -11.44 5.57 21.33
N GLY A 119 -12.54 4.91 21.70
CA GLY A 119 -13.90 5.46 21.57
C GLY A 119 -14.35 5.65 20.11
N VAL A 120 -13.79 4.86 19.20
CA VAL A 120 -13.98 4.96 17.74
C VAL A 120 -14.73 3.74 17.23
N SER A 121 -15.68 3.91 16.32
CA SER A 121 -16.44 2.77 15.77
C SER A 121 -15.55 1.79 14.99
N PHE A 122 -15.73 0.49 15.24
CA PHE A 122 -15.02 -0.60 14.58
C PHE A 122 -15.01 -0.52 13.04
N PRO A 123 -16.15 -0.31 12.33
CA PRO A 123 -16.14 -0.26 10.86
C PRO A 123 -15.27 0.87 10.30
N GLN A 124 -15.18 2.02 10.99
CA GLN A 124 -14.32 3.11 10.56
C GLN A 124 -12.84 2.76 10.71
N LEU A 125 -12.48 2.06 11.79
CA LEU A 125 -11.12 1.60 12.02
C LEU A 125 -10.72 0.53 10.98
N ALA A 126 -11.62 -0.40 10.66
CA ALA A 126 -11.43 -1.40 9.61
C ALA A 126 -11.17 -0.74 8.24
N ILE A 127 -11.98 0.26 7.87
CA ILE A 127 -11.76 1.05 6.64
C ILE A 127 -10.36 1.69 6.64
N ALA A 128 -9.94 2.28 7.75
CA ALA A 128 -8.62 2.91 7.85
C ALA A 128 -7.48 1.92 7.62
N ILE A 129 -7.58 0.73 8.24
CA ILE A 129 -6.60 -0.34 8.10
C ILE A 129 -6.55 -0.86 6.66
N ILE A 130 -7.69 -1.10 6.04
CA ILE A 130 -7.76 -1.56 4.64
C ILE A 130 -7.10 -0.54 3.71
N VAL A 131 -7.40 0.75 3.89
CA VAL A 131 -6.82 1.83 3.08
C VAL A 131 -5.30 1.86 3.27
N VAL A 132 -4.81 1.95 4.51
CA VAL A 132 -3.37 2.07 4.81
C VAL A 132 -2.58 0.87 4.31
N ASN A 133 -3.06 -0.35 4.53
CA ASN A 133 -2.41 -1.57 4.05
C ASN A 133 -2.33 -1.60 2.51
N SER A 134 -3.35 -1.08 1.83
CA SER A 134 -3.38 -1.08 0.37
C SER A 134 -2.39 -0.08 -0.25
N LEU A 135 -2.00 1.00 0.45
CA LEU A 135 -1.16 2.07 -0.11
C LEU A 135 0.21 1.57 -0.62
N GLY A 136 0.81 0.61 0.10
CA GLY A 136 2.09 0.02 -0.29
C GLY A 136 2.01 -0.64 -1.67
N VAL A 137 1.06 -1.57 -1.82
CA VAL A 137 0.84 -2.30 -3.08
C VAL A 137 0.40 -1.35 -4.20
N ILE A 138 -0.46 -0.37 -3.91
CA ILE A 138 -0.93 0.61 -4.90
C ILE A 138 0.23 1.46 -5.43
N SER A 139 1.05 2.01 -4.54
CA SER A 139 2.18 2.86 -4.93
C SER A 139 3.23 2.07 -5.71
N GLU A 140 3.61 0.88 -5.22
CA GLU A 140 4.56 0.00 -5.91
C GLU A 140 4.09 -0.37 -7.31
N THR A 141 2.84 -0.85 -7.44
CA THR A 141 2.28 -1.27 -8.72
C THR A 141 2.14 -0.11 -9.70
N SER A 142 1.69 1.05 -9.21
CA SER A 142 1.54 2.26 -10.04
C SER A 142 2.89 2.74 -10.57
N VAL A 143 3.93 2.72 -9.73
CA VAL A 143 5.31 3.06 -10.11
C VAL A 143 5.87 2.06 -11.11
N ALA A 144 5.69 0.76 -10.87
CA ALA A 144 6.18 -0.30 -11.74
C ALA A 144 5.58 -0.23 -13.16
N ILE A 145 4.25 -0.08 -13.26
CA ILE A 145 3.56 0.03 -14.55
C ILE A 145 3.96 1.32 -15.26
N SER A 146 3.96 2.46 -14.56
CA SER A 146 4.28 3.76 -15.18
C SER A 146 5.72 3.83 -15.64
N SER A 147 6.66 3.26 -14.87
CA SER A 147 8.09 3.23 -15.23
C SER A 147 8.35 2.29 -16.40
N GLY A 148 7.77 1.08 -16.39
CA GLY A 148 7.89 0.13 -17.48
C GLY A 148 7.31 0.65 -18.79
N LEU A 149 6.13 1.30 -18.73
CA LEU A 149 5.55 1.96 -19.91
C LEU A 149 6.40 3.11 -20.42
N ASN A 150 6.96 3.93 -19.52
CA ASN A 150 7.84 5.03 -19.92
C ASN A 150 9.09 4.51 -20.65
N GLU A 151 9.69 3.40 -20.20
CA GLU A 151 10.82 2.76 -20.87
C GLU A 151 10.46 2.21 -22.27
N ILE A 152 9.27 1.61 -22.40
CA ILE A 152 8.76 1.13 -23.69
C ILE A 152 8.54 2.30 -24.67
N ILE A 153 7.96 3.41 -24.20
CA ILE A 153 7.73 4.60 -25.03
C ILE A 153 9.05 5.24 -25.48
N LEU A 154 10.03 5.34 -24.57
CA LEU A 154 11.34 5.89 -24.89
C LEU A 154 12.12 5.03 -25.91
N SER A 155 11.95 3.70 -25.84
CA SER A 155 12.60 2.77 -26.78
C SER A 155 11.89 2.66 -28.14
N LYS A 156 10.60 3.01 -28.22
CA LYS A 156 9.80 2.97 -29.46
C LYS A 156 8.98 4.27 -29.63
N PRO A 157 9.59 5.35 -30.16
CA PRO A 157 8.93 6.65 -30.28
C PRO A 157 7.74 6.70 -31.26
N THR A 158 7.56 5.67 -32.09
CA THR A 158 6.49 5.58 -33.09
C THR A 158 5.25 4.84 -32.62
N LEU A 159 5.17 4.48 -31.33
CA LEU A 159 4.03 3.75 -30.77
C LEU A 159 2.72 4.55 -30.89
N THR A 160 1.68 3.87 -31.34
CA THR A 160 0.32 4.42 -31.33
C THR A 160 -0.28 4.30 -29.92
N PRO A 161 -1.27 5.14 -29.53
CA PRO A 161 -1.91 5.06 -28.22
C PRO A 161 -2.53 3.69 -27.90
N LYS A 162 -3.00 2.97 -28.93
CA LYS A 162 -3.56 1.62 -28.78
C LYS A 162 -2.49 0.60 -28.42
N GLU A 163 -1.32 0.71 -29.02
CA GLU A 163 -0.17 -0.15 -28.70
C GLU A 163 0.35 0.14 -27.28
N VAL A 164 0.44 1.42 -26.90
CA VAL A 164 0.79 1.80 -25.52
C VAL A 164 -0.17 1.19 -24.49
N PHE A 165 -1.48 1.23 -24.76
CA PHE A 165 -2.47 0.61 -23.87
C PHE A 165 -2.29 -0.92 -23.79
N SER A 166 -2.09 -1.58 -24.93
CA SER A 166 -1.86 -3.03 -25.00
C SER A 166 -0.59 -3.44 -24.24
N ASP A 167 0.50 -2.70 -24.42
CA ASP A 167 1.75 -2.95 -23.72
C ASP A 167 1.60 -2.71 -22.21
N GLY A 168 0.86 -1.67 -21.81
CA GLY A 168 0.54 -1.40 -20.42
C GLY A 168 -0.25 -2.54 -19.76
N PHE A 169 -1.24 -3.09 -20.46
CA PHE A 169 -2.01 -4.25 -19.99
C PHE A 169 -1.13 -5.50 -19.86
N SER A 170 -0.20 -5.71 -20.79
CA SER A 170 0.77 -6.81 -20.73
C SER A 170 1.71 -6.70 -19.53
N VAL A 171 2.23 -5.49 -19.24
CA VAL A 171 3.05 -5.22 -18.05
C VAL A 171 2.24 -5.43 -16.77
N GLY A 172 1.02 -4.89 -16.72
CA GLY A 172 0.11 -5.04 -15.58
C GLY A 172 -0.20 -6.51 -15.28
N ASN A 173 -0.51 -7.32 -16.30
CA ASN A 173 -0.78 -8.75 -16.13
C ASN A 173 0.42 -9.54 -15.58
N LYS A 174 1.64 -9.18 -16.00
CA LYS A 174 2.86 -9.79 -15.44
C LYS A 174 3.00 -9.48 -13.96
N ILE A 175 2.84 -8.21 -13.58
CA ILE A 175 2.92 -7.79 -12.17
C ILE A 175 1.84 -8.48 -11.34
N LEU A 176 0.59 -8.46 -11.82
CA LEU A 176 -0.54 -9.13 -11.17
C LEU A 176 -0.27 -10.62 -10.95
N SER A 177 0.29 -11.31 -11.94
CA SER A 177 0.65 -12.73 -11.83
C SER A 177 1.70 -12.96 -10.74
N THR A 178 2.74 -12.12 -10.69
CA THR A 178 3.81 -12.24 -9.67
C THR A 178 3.32 -11.92 -8.25
N GLN A 179 2.48 -10.90 -8.10
CA GLN A 179 1.88 -10.53 -6.81
C GLN A 179 0.90 -11.60 -6.33
N THR A 180 0.07 -12.14 -7.23
CA THR A 180 -0.85 -13.24 -6.90
C THR A 180 -0.09 -14.46 -6.40
N ASN A 181 0.99 -14.86 -7.07
CA ASN A 181 1.83 -15.96 -6.58
C ASN A 181 2.40 -15.69 -5.19
N THR A 182 2.87 -14.47 -4.94
CA THR A 182 3.41 -14.07 -3.64
C THR A 182 2.35 -14.12 -2.54
N LEU A 183 1.15 -13.61 -2.81
CA LEU A 183 0.01 -13.68 -1.88
C LEU A 183 -0.41 -15.13 -1.60
N LEU A 184 -0.46 -15.97 -2.63
CA LEU A 184 -0.77 -17.40 -2.46
C LEU A 184 0.28 -18.12 -1.60
N PHE A 185 1.57 -17.80 -1.75
CA PHE A 185 2.61 -18.33 -0.87
C PHE A 185 2.42 -17.86 0.58
N ASN A 186 2.15 -16.58 0.79
CA ASN A 186 1.89 -16.05 2.14
C ASN A 186 0.69 -16.75 2.79
N PHE A 187 -0.42 -16.85 2.09
CA PHE A 187 -1.63 -17.56 2.56
C PHE A 187 -1.35 -19.04 2.85
N SER A 188 -0.60 -19.72 1.98
CA SER A 188 -0.26 -21.13 2.18
C SER A 188 0.60 -21.36 3.42
N ILE A 189 1.49 -20.41 3.77
CA ILE A 189 2.31 -20.47 4.99
C ILE A 189 1.43 -20.31 6.24
N VAL A 190 0.49 -19.35 6.22
CA VAL A 190 -0.45 -19.15 7.35
C VAL A 190 -1.29 -20.42 7.56
N LEU A 191 -1.88 -20.96 6.49
CA LEU A 191 -2.65 -22.21 6.53
C LEU A 191 -1.81 -23.40 7.03
N PHE A 192 -0.54 -23.47 6.62
CA PHE A 192 0.36 -24.52 7.10
C PHE A 192 0.58 -24.41 8.60
N ASN A 193 0.82 -23.21 9.16
CA ASN A 193 1.01 -23.06 10.61
C ASN A 193 -0.22 -23.52 11.41
N GLU A 194 -1.44 -23.16 10.99
CA GLU A 194 -2.68 -23.60 11.67
C GLU A 194 -2.85 -25.12 11.68
N LEU A 195 -2.44 -25.81 10.60
CA LEU A 195 -2.51 -27.28 10.52
C LEU A 195 -1.56 -28.00 11.49
N PHE A 196 -0.49 -27.34 11.96
CA PHE A 196 0.46 -27.90 12.94
C PHE A 196 0.18 -27.46 14.38
N GLU A 197 -0.74 -26.51 14.58
CA GLU A 197 -1.24 -26.12 15.91
C GLU A 197 -2.47 -26.93 16.35
N LEU A 198 -3.00 -27.81 15.48
CA LEU A 198 -4.04 -28.82 15.74
C LEU A 198 -3.46 -30.20 16.11
#